data_AF-A0A833EDS3-F1
#
_entry.id   AF-A0A833EDS3-F1
#
_cell.length_a   1.000
_cell.length_b   1.000
_cell.length_c   1.000
_cell.angle_alpha   90.00
_cell.angle_beta   90.00
_cell.angle_gamma   90.00
#
_symmetry.space_group_name_H-M   'P 1'
#
loop_
_entity.id
_entity.type
_entity.pdbx_description
1 polymer ?
#
loop_
_entity_poly.entity_id
_entity_poly.type
_entity_poly.pdbx_seq_one_letter_code
_entity_poly.pdbx_strand_id
1 'polypeptide(L)' 'MVCIDFTVREDDGAAWYESGKIVINLRWLNFDWEVESYILECIIHEYIEHVVGLGHRAALYAEKV' A
#
# COMPACT_ATOMS: atom_id res chain seq x y z
N MET A 1 10.12 -10.83 7.60
CA MET A 1 9.16 -10.00 8.35
C MET A 1 9.08 -8.68 7.60
N VAL A 2 7.89 -8.29 7.14
CA VAL A 2 7.67 -7.01 6.44
C VAL A 2 7.22 -5.99 7.48
N CYS A 3 7.82 -4.79 7.46
CA CYS A 3 7.42 -3.68 8.31
C CYS A 3 6.46 -2.76 7.56
N ILE A 4 5.52 -2.17 8.28
CA ILE A 4 4.60 -1.15 7.75
C ILE A 4 4.98 0.16 8.43
N ASP A 5 5.34 1.17 7.64
CA ASP A 5 5.62 2.53 8.10
C ASP A 5 4.57 3.50 7.52
N PHE A 6 4.23 4.54 8.28
CA PHE A 6 3.30 5.58 7.86
C PHE A 6 4.05 6.90 7.66
N THR A 7 3.62 7.68 6.66
CA THR A 7 4.21 8.99 6.36
C THR A 7 3.16 9.97 5.85
N VAL A 8 3.53 11.25 5.75
CA VAL A 8 2.76 12.29 5.07
C VAL A 8 3.74 13.06 4.19
N ARG A 9 3.68 12.87 2.86
CA ARG A 9 4.56 13.52 1.88
C ARG A 9 3.79 14.02 0.66
N GLU A 10 4.26 15.10 0.04
CA GLU A 10 3.54 15.82 -1.01
C GLU A 10 3.77 15.33 -2.45
N ASP A 11 4.87 14.64 -2.75
CA ASP A 11 5.24 14.28 -4.14
C ASP A 11 5.31 12.76 -4.41
N ASP A 12 4.73 11.93 -3.53
CA ASP A 12 4.76 10.47 -3.62
C ASP A 12 3.36 9.85 -3.86
N GLY A 13 3.35 8.60 -4.33
CA GLY A 13 2.14 7.78 -4.49
C GLY A 13 1.45 7.42 -3.16
N ALA A 14 0.36 6.65 -3.24
CA ALA A 14 -0.43 6.22 -2.07
C ALA A 14 0.36 5.28 -1.14
N ALA A 15 1.10 4.35 -1.72
CA ALA A 15 2.03 3.49 -1.02
C ALA A 15 3.21 3.11 -1.93
N TRP A 16 4.27 2.60 -1.33
CA TRP A 16 5.40 2.02 -2.06
C TRP A 16 6.19 1.03 -1.18
N TYR A 17 6.93 0.15 -1.84
CA TYR A 17 7.87 -0.76 -1.18
C TYR A 17 9.31 -0.26 -1.30
N GLU A 18 9.96 -0.05 -0.15
CA GLU A 18 11.35 0.38 -0.08
C GLU A 18 12.08 -0.30 1.07
N SER A 19 13.26 -0.86 0.79
CA SER A 19 14.18 -1.40 1.80
C SER A 19 13.55 -2.40 2.79
N GLY A 20 12.65 -3.26 2.32
CA GLY A 20 11.98 -4.27 3.16
C GLY A 20 10.73 -3.78 3.87
N LYS A 21 10.24 -2.58 3.54
CA LYS A 21 9.09 -1.94 4.20
C LYS A 21 8.03 -1.54 3.18
N ILE A 22 6.78 -1.69 3.58
CA ILE A 22 5.64 -1.07 2.91
C ILE A 22 5.43 0.29 3.59
N VAL A 23 5.55 1.36 2.82
CA VAL A 23 5.32 2.73 3.31
C VAL A 23 3.97 3.20 2.80
N ILE A 24 3.10 3.63 3.71
CA ILE A 24 1.76 4.12 3.38
C ILE A 24 1.72 5.63 3.61
N ASN A 25 1.37 6.39 2.56
CA ASN A 25 1.24 7.83 2.62
C ASN A 25 -0.17 8.22 3.05
N LEU A 26 -0.31 8.70 4.27
CA LEU A 26 -1.59 9.11 4.83
C LEU A 26 -2.12 10.42 4.25
N ARG A 27 -1.37 11.11 3.38
CA ARG A 27 -1.87 12.29 2.66
C ARG A 27 -3.09 11.97 1.77
N TRP A 28 -3.09 10.78 1.18
CA TRP A 28 -4.17 10.32 0.29
C TRP A 28 -5.33 9.68 1.05
N LEU A 29 -5.22 9.59 2.39
CA LEU A 29 -6.26 9.05 3.23
C LEU A 29 -7.47 9.99 3.21
N ASN A 30 -8.62 9.45 2.78
CA ASN A 30 -9.90 10.12 2.96
C ASN A 30 -10.50 9.71 4.32
N PHE A 31 -10.55 10.65 5.25
CA PHE A 31 -11.05 10.44 6.62
C PHE A 31 -12.54 10.24 6.72
N ASP A 32 -13.29 10.45 5.63
CA ASP A 32 -14.72 10.33 5.68
C ASP A 32 -15.11 8.91 6.09
N TRP A 33 -14.83 7.82 5.35
CA TRP A 33 -15.35 6.50 5.76
C TRP A 33 -14.48 5.25 5.46
N GLU A 34 -13.26 5.37 4.93
CA GLU A 34 -12.56 4.20 4.32
C GLU A 34 -11.10 4.03 4.77
N VAL A 35 -10.77 4.48 5.99
CA VAL A 35 -9.39 4.43 6.50
C VAL A 35 -8.82 3.01 6.52
N GLU A 36 -9.60 2.04 7.01
CA GLU A 36 -9.17 0.65 7.06
C GLU A 36 -8.98 0.07 5.64
N SER A 37 -9.95 0.30 4.74
CA SER A 37 -9.89 -0.17 3.35
C SER A 37 -8.68 0.38 2.63
N TYR A 38 -8.42 1.69 2.73
CA TYR A 38 -7.25 2.33 2.14
C TYR A 38 -5.93 1.70 2.61
N ILE A 39 -5.79 1.48 3.92
CA ILE A 39 -4.60 0.86 4.49
C ILE A 39 -4.47 -0.59 4.00
N LEU A 40 -5.56 -1.35 3.98
CA LEU A 40 -5.57 -2.75 3.52
C LEU A 40 -5.20 -2.86 2.04
N GLU A 41 -5.79 -2.04 1.17
CA GLU A 41 -5.50 -1.99 -0.26
C GLU A 41 -4.01 -1.69 -0.49
N CYS A 42 -3.46 -0.67 0.18
CA CYS A 42 -2.04 -0.35 0.12
C CYS A 42 -1.15 -1.53 0.55
N ILE A 43 -1.49 -2.22 1.64
CA ILE A 43 -0.72 -3.37 2.12
C ILE A 43 -0.78 -4.53 1.12
N ILE A 44 -1.99 -4.87 0.66
CA ILE A 44 -2.20 -5.97 -0.29
C ILE A 44 -1.43 -5.70 -1.58
N HIS A 45 -1.53 -4.48 -2.12
CA HIS A 45 -0.85 -4.08 -3.35
C HIS A 45 0.65 -4.32 -3.25
N GLU A 46 1.27 -3.64 -2.29
CA GLU A 46 2.72 -3.62 -2.15
C GLU A 46 3.27 -5.00 -1.75
N TYR A 47 2.52 -5.75 -0.94
CA TYR A 47 2.92 -7.10 -0.56
C TYR A 47 2.89 -8.05 -1.77
N ILE A 48 1.80 -8.09 -2.53
CA ILE A 48 1.68 -8.99 -3.68
C ILE A 48 2.64 -8.61 -4.79
N GLU A 49 2.73 -7.32 -5.11
CA GLU A 49 3.58 -6.83 -6.19
C GLU A 49 5.07 -6.97 -5.87
N HIS A 50 5.50 -6.48 -4.71
CA HIS A 50 6.93 -6.31 -4.41
C HIS A 50 7.49 -7.31 -3.40
N VAL A 51 6.72 -7.75 -2.40
CA VAL A 51 7.21 -8.72 -1.41
C VAL A 51 7.17 -10.14 -1.96
N VAL A 52 6.03 -10.56 -2.51
CA VAL A 52 5.88 -11.88 -3.13
C VAL A 52 6.48 -11.88 -4.54
N GLY A 53 6.46 -10.74 -5.23
CA GLY A 53 7.03 -10.60 -6.57
C GLY A 53 6.12 -11.12 -7.69
N LEU A 54 4.79 -11.12 -7.50
CA LEU A 54 3.84 -11.60 -8.50
C LEU A 54 3.50 -10.53 -9.56
N GLY A 55 3.94 -9.29 -9.34
CA GLY A 55 3.78 -8.15 -10.25
C GLY A 55 2.41 -7.47 -10.18
N HIS A 56 2.36 -6.27 -10.75
CA HIS A 56 1.23 -5.33 -10.65
C HIS A 56 -0.15 -5.91 -10.99
N ARG A 57 -0.25 -6.76 -12.03
CA ARG A 57 -1.54 -7.35 -12.42
C ARG A 57 -2.13 -8.28 -11.36
N ALA A 58 -1.28 -9.00 -10.62
CA ALA A 58 -1.74 -9.87 -9.54
C ALA A 58 -2.20 -9.05 -8.32
N ALA A 59 -1.51 -7.95 -8.03
CA ALA A 59 -1.89 -7.00 -6.97
C ALA A 59 -3.28 -6.39 -7.24
N LEU A 60 -3.50 -5.83 -8.44
CA LEU A 60 -4.81 -5.27 -8.84
C LEU A 60 -5.95 -6.29 -8.83
N TYR A 61 -5.64 -7.58 -9.03
CA TYR A 61 -6.63 -8.63 -8.89
C TYR A 61 -6.96 -8.86 -7.41
N ALA A 62 -5.94 -8.97 -6.55
CA ALA A 62 -6.10 -9.25 -5.13
C ALA A 62 -6.87 -8.14 -4.37
N GLU A 63 -6.74 -6.87 -4.78
CA GLU A 63 -7.50 -5.75 -4.21
C GLU A 63 -9.02 -5.84 -4.41
N LYS A 64 -9.46 -6.53 -5.48
CA LYS A 64 -10.87 -6.57 -5.90
C LYS A 64 -11.64 -7.78 -5.39
N VAL A 65 -10.95 -8.70 -4.70
CA VAL A 65 -11.51 -9.94 -4.15
C VAL A 65 -11.91 -9.71 -2.70
#